data_AF-A0A1J3FMX7-F1
#
_entry.id   AF-A0A1J3FMX7-F1
#
_cell.length_a   1.000
_cell.length_b   1.000
_cell.length_c   1.000
_cell.angle_alpha   90.00
_cell.angle_beta   90.00
_cell.angle_gamma   90.00
#
_symmetry.space_group_name_H-M   'P 1'
#
loop_
_entity.id
_entity.type
_entity.pdbx_description
1 polymer ?
#
loop_
_entity_poly.entity_id
_entity_poly.type
_entity_poly.pdbx_seq_one_letter_code
_entity_poly.pdbx_strand_id
1 'polypeptide(L)'
;RISSYNRGGFSAKALRNFSEMIKFGFDPNLVTLYSVLSSCGLLGLVREGKSVHGFAVRRELDPKYESLSPVLVELYAECGRLRDSEAVVRAVGDRNIVAWNSLISLYAHKGMVIEALCLFREMVTRQIRPDSFTLASSISAC
;
A
#
# COMPACT_ATOMS: atom_id res chain seq x y z
N ARG A 1 19.25 -5.92 -11.37
CA ARG A 1 19.07 -7.39 -11.15
C ARG A 1 19.84 -7.96 -9.94
N ILE A 2 20.75 -7.20 -9.29
CA ILE A 2 21.32 -7.53 -7.96
C ILE A 2 20.45 -6.93 -6.83
N SER A 3 19.72 -5.84 -7.11
CA SER A 3 18.80 -5.19 -6.17
C SER A 3 17.58 -6.05 -5.78
N SER A 4 17.16 -7.01 -6.62
CA SER A 4 16.04 -7.91 -6.32
C SER A 4 16.41 -8.99 -5.29
N TYR A 5 17.63 -9.53 -5.36
CA TYR A 5 18.12 -10.54 -4.41
C TYR A 5 18.28 -9.98 -2.99
N ASN A 6 18.80 -8.76 -2.88
CA ASN A 6 18.97 -8.12 -1.57
C ASN A 6 17.61 -7.76 -0.94
N ARG A 7 16.67 -7.22 -1.73
CA ARG A 7 15.30 -6.92 -1.26
C ARG A 7 14.54 -8.16 -0.79
N GLY A 8 14.71 -9.32 -1.44
CA GLY A 8 14.06 -10.58 -1.03
C GLY A 8 14.49 -11.05 0.37
N GLY A 9 15.79 -10.95 0.68
CA GLY A 9 16.33 -11.32 1.99
C GLY A 9 15.84 -10.43 3.14
N PHE A 10 15.78 -9.11 2.91
CA PHE A 10 15.19 -8.18 3.88
C PHE A 10 13.68 -8.40 4.08
N SER A 11 12.97 -8.76 3.01
CA SER A 11 11.52 -8.99 3.05
C SER A 11 11.15 -10.23 3.86
N ALA A 12 11.88 -11.34 3.68
CA ALA A 12 11.67 -12.55 4.47
C ALA A 12 12.03 -12.36 5.95
N LYS A 13 13.07 -11.57 6.24
CA LYS A 13 13.47 -11.25 7.62
C LYS A 13 12.39 -10.44 8.35
N ALA A 14 11.74 -9.48 7.69
CA ALA A 14 10.67 -8.69 8.29
C ALA A 14 9.51 -9.56 8.78
N LEU A 15 9.08 -10.53 7.96
CA LEU A 15 8.02 -11.49 8.33
C LEU A 15 8.41 -12.36 9.52
N ARG A 16 9.64 -12.90 9.51
CA ARG A 16 10.14 -13.71 10.63
C ARG A 16 10.17 -12.90 11.93
N ASN A 17 10.72 -11.69 11.88
CA ASN A 17 10.80 -10.82 13.05
C ASN A 17 9.40 -10.50 13.59
N PHE A 18 8.43 -10.20 12.72
CA PHE A 18 7.05 -9.98 13.12
C PHE A 18 6.44 -11.22 13.77
N SER A 19 6.63 -12.40 13.18
CA SER A 19 6.15 -13.66 13.76
C SER A 19 6.76 -13.95 15.13
N GLU A 20 8.06 -13.72 15.31
CA GLU A 20 8.75 -13.87 16.59
C GLU A 20 8.19 -12.87 17.61
N MET A 21 8.03 -11.61 17.22
CA MET A 21 7.50 -10.56 18.09
C MET A 21 6.11 -10.89 18.62
N ILE A 22 5.19 -11.33 17.76
CA ILE A 22 3.85 -11.80 18.16
C ILE A 22 3.95 -13.03 19.08
N LYS A 23 4.82 -14.00 18.75
CA LYS A 23 5.00 -15.23 19.54
C LYS A 23 5.49 -14.94 20.97
N PHE A 24 6.35 -13.95 21.14
CA PHE A 24 6.88 -13.53 22.44
C PHE A 24 6.00 -12.48 23.14
N GLY A 25 4.85 -12.11 22.58
CA GLY A 25 3.90 -11.18 23.20
C GLY A 25 4.32 -9.71 23.13
N PHE A 26 5.24 -9.36 22.23
CA PHE A 26 5.61 -7.97 21.97
C PHE A 26 4.64 -7.32 20.98
N ASP A 27 4.22 -6.09 21.26
CA ASP A 27 3.27 -5.37 20.43
C ASP A 27 3.93 -4.72 19.19
N PRO A 28 3.43 -5.01 17.97
CA PRO A 28 3.86 -4.30 16.78
C PRO A 28 3.40 -2.85 16.77
N ASN A 29 4.29 -1.97 16.33
CA ASN A 29 3.94 -0.59 16.01
C ASN A 29 3.74 -0.41 14.49
N LEU A 30 3.36 0.81 14.09
CA LEU A 30 3.12 1.16 12.69
C LEU A 30 4.33 0.94 11.78
N VAL A 31 5.53 1.17 12.29
CA VAL A 31 6.78 0.97 11.53
C VAL A 31 6.98 -0.51 11.23
N THR A 32 6.76 -1.38 12.22
CA THR A 32 6.83 -2.83 12.01
C THR A 32 5.79 -3.29 11.02
N LEU A 33 4.54 -2.84 11.15
CA LEU A 33 3.47 -3.20 10.23
C LEU A 33 3.74 -2.75 8.80
N TYR A 34 4.20 -1.52 8.62
CA TYR A 34 4.57 -0.99 7.31
C TYR A 34 5.66 -1.86 6.66
N SER A 35 6.72 -2.17 7.39
CA SER A 35 7.83 -3.00 6.91
C SER A 35 7.36 -4.40 6.48
N VAL A 36 6.50 -5.03 7.27
CA VAL A 36 5.99 -6.38 6.99
C VAL A 36 5.02 -6.37 5.82
N LEU A 37 4.12 -5.39 5.73
CA LEU A 37 3.16 -5.26 4.63
C LEU A 37 3.89 -5.00 3.30
N SER A 38 4.89 -4.12 3.30
CA SER A 38 5.75 -3.88 2.12
C SER A 38 6.46 -5.15 1.69
N SER A 39 7.00 -5.92 2.64
CA SER A 39 7.65 -7.20 2.40
C SER A 39 6.70 -8.24 1.81
N CYS A 40 5.45 -8.28 2.29
CA CYS A 40 4.43 -9.16 1.72
C CYS A 40 4.13 -8.80 0.26
N GLY A 41 4.07 -7.51 -0.08
CA GLY A 41 3.89 -7.04 -1.45
C GLY A 41 5.02 -7.51 -2.35
N LEU A 42 6.27 -7.24 -1.95
CA LEU A 42 7.47 -7.61 -2.71
C LEU A 42 7.62 -9.12 -2.95
N LEU A 43 7.11 -9.95 -2.04
CA LEU A 43 7.17 -11.41 -2.12
C LEU A 43 5.90 -12.04 -2.71
N GLY A 44 4.87 -11.25 -3.04
CA GLY A 44 3.58 -11.76 -3.52
C GLY A 44 2.78 -12.54 -2.47
N LEU A 45 3.07 -12.33 -1.18
CA LEU A 45 2.51 -13.06 -0.04
C LEU A 45 1.18 -12.44 0.42
N VAL A 46 0.16 -12.54 -0.44
CA VAL A 46 -1.15 -11.92 -0.21
C VAL A 46 -1.86 -12.43 1.03
N ARG A 47 -1.68 -13.70 1.39
CA ARG A 47 -2.35 -14.32 2.55
C ARG A 47 -1.81 -13.76 3.85
N GLU A 48 -0.48 -13.68 3.94
CA GLU A 48 0.26 -13.10 5.05
C GLU A 48 -0.04 -11.61 5.16
N GLY A 49 -0.01 -10.88 4.04
CA GLY A 49 -0.37 -9.47 4.00
C GLY A 49 -1.80 -9.20 4.49
N LYS A 50 -2.77 -10.04 4.12
CA LYS A 50 -4.15 -9.96 4.64
C LYS A 50 -4.22 -10.27 6.14
N SER A 51 -3.43 -11.23 6.63
CA SER A 51 -3.36 -11.53 8.06
C SER A 51 -2.83 -10.32 8.85
N VAL A 52 -1.77 -9.68 8.37
CA VAL A 52 -1.16 -8.49 8.99
C VAL A 52 -2.11 -7.28 8.92
N HIS A 53 -2.78 -7.06 7.78
CA HIS A 53 -3.81 -6.02 7.67
C HIS A 53 -4.97 -6.28 8.65
N GLY A 54 -5.48 -7.51 8.72
CA GLY A 54 -6.54 -7.88 9.66
C GLY A 54 -6.10 -7.75 11.13
N PHE A 55 -4.82 -8.02 11.43
CA PHE A 55 -4.23 -7.75 12.74
C PHE A 55 -4.27 -6.25 13.08
N ALA A 56 -3.83 -5.39 12.15
CA ALA A 56 -3.84 -3.93 12.34
C ALA A 56 -5.24 -3.37 12.58
N VAL A 57 -6.25 -3.87 11.84
CA VAL A 57 -7.65 -3.49 12.00
C VAL A 57 -8.19 -3.93 13.36
N ARG A 58 -8.00 -5.21 13.73
CA ARG A 58 -8.51 -5.77 15.01
C ARG A 58 -7.92 -5.07 16.24
N ARG A 59 -6.70 -4.57 16.12
CA ARG A 59 -5.98 -3.88 17.19
C ARG A 59 -6.11 -2.35 17.12
N GLU A 60 -6.89 -1.83 16.16
CA GLU A 60 -7.09 -0.39 15.94
C GLU A 60 -5.77 0.40 15.87
N LEU A 61 -4.75 -0.17 15.21
CA LEU A 61 -3.40 0.43 15.18
C LEU A 61 -3.30 1.63 14.24
N ASP A 62 -4.14 1.68 13.20
CA ASP A 62 -4.28 2.81 12.28
C ASP A 62 -5.75 3.00 11.87
N PRO A 63 -6.65 3.39 12.79
CA PRO A 63 -8.10 3.35 12.59
C PRO A 63 -8.58 4.32 11.50
N LYS A 64 -7.77 5.35 11.18
CA LYS A 64 -8.05 6.32 10.13
C LYS A 64 -7.32 6.03 8.82
N TYR A 65 -6.51 4.97 8.76
CA TYR A 65 -5.68 4.62 7.61
C TYR A 65 -4.76 5.77 7.17
N GLU A 66 -4.21 6.54 8.12
CA GLU A 66 -3.33 7.68 7.81
C GLU A 66 -1.91 7.21 7.46
N SER A 67 -1.47 6.09 8.03
CA SER A 67 -0.08 5.62 7.92
C SER A 67 0.07 4.40 7.02
N LEU A 68 -0.86 3.46 7.09
CA LEU A 68 -0.76 2.16 6.43
C LEU A 68 -1.40 2.14 5.04
N SER A 69 -2.24 3.11 4.68
CA SER A 69 -2.92 3.07 3.38
C SER A 69 -1.98 3.03 2.17
N PRO A 70 -0.86 3.78 2.09
CA PRO A 70 0.00 3.71 0.91
C PRO A 70 0.61 2.33 0.72
N VAL A 71 1.11 1.72 1.80
CA VAL A 71 1.71 0.38 1.75
C VAL A 71 0.68 -0.73 1.53
N LEU A 72 -0.56 -0.56 2.00
CA LEU A 72 -1.65 -1.48 1.72
C LEU A 72 -2.07 -1.44 0.24
N VAL A 73 -2.10 -0.24 -0.36
CA VAL A 73 -2.33 -0.09 -1.81
C VAL A 73 -1.25 -0.82 -2.60
N GLU A 74 0.02 -0.60 -2.28
CA GLU A 74 1.17 -1.28 -2.91
C GLU A 74 1.11 -2.80 -2.71
N LEU A 75 0.91 -3.27 -1.47
CA LEU A 75 0.79 -4.70 -1.15
C LEU A 75 -0.22 -5.40 -2.05
N TYR A 76 -1.44 -4.89 -2.09
CA TYR A 76 -2.51 -5.53 -2.86
C TYR A 76 -2.23 -5.45 -4.35
N ALA A 77 -1.63 -4.35 -4.80
CA ALA A 77 -1.32 -4.15 -6.20
C ALA A 77 -0.23 -5.09 -6.74
N GLU A 78 0.87 -5.24 -5.99
CA GLU A 78 1.97 -6.17 -6.30
C GLU A 78 1.47 -7.62 -6.27
N CYS A 79 0.49 -7.92 -5.42
CA CYS A 79 -0.18 -9.22 -5.37
C CYS A 79 -1.26 -9.42 -6.46
N GLY A 80 -1.42 -8.49 -7.41
CA GLY A 80 -2.43 -8.58 -8.47
C GLY A 80 -3.88 -8.38 -8.01
N ARG A 81 -4.08 -7.78 -6.82
CA ARG A 81 -5.38 -7.58 -6.16
C ARG A 81 -5.86 -6.13 -6.28
N LEU A 82 -5.96 -5.60 -7.50
CA LEU A 82 -6.31 -4.19 -7.74
C LEU A 82 -7.62 -3.73 -7.06
N ARG A 83 -8.64 -4.59 -7.01
CA ARG A 83 -9.89 -4.30 -6.29
C ARG A 83 -9.68 -4.10 -4.78
N ASP A 84 -8.76 -4.86 -4.19
CA ASP A 84 -8.43 -4.71 -2.77
C ASP A 84 -7.65 -3.39 -2.56
N SER A 85 -6.77 -2.98 -3.48
CA SER A 85 -6.10 -1.66 -3.47
C SER A 85 -7.10 -0.50 -3.56
N GLU A 86 -8.07 -0.57 -4.46
CA GLU A 86 -9.14 0.43 -4.57
C GLU A 86 -9.98 0.51 -3.29
N ALA A 87 -10.31 -0.63 -2.70
CA ALA A 87 -11.08 -0.66 -1.45
C ALA A 87 -10.35 0.07 -0.31
N VAL A 88 -9.02 -0.05 -0.23
CA VAL A 88 -8.21 0.71 0.74
C VAL A 88 -8.32 2.21 0.51
N VAL A 89 -8.15 2.69 -0.72
CA VAL A 89 -8.28 4.14 -1.03
C VAL A 89 -9.70 4.65 -0.75
N ARG A 90 -10.71 3.84 -1.06
CA ARG A 90 -12.11 4.20 -0.74
C ARG A 90 -12.38 4.26 0.76
N ALA A 91 -11.76 3.39 1.55
CA ALA A 91 -11.88 3.39 3.01
C ALA A 91 -11.19 4.61 3.67
N VAL A 92 -10.08 5.07 3.10
CA VAL A 92 -9.39 6.30 3.50
C VAL A 92 -10.25 7.54 3.23
N GLY A 93 -11.00 7.53 2.11
CA GLY A 93 -11.74 8.69 1.63
C GLY A 93 -10.81 9.84 1.24
N ASP A 94 -11.15 11.05 1.66
CA ASP A 94 -10.47 12.28 1.23
C ASP A 94 -9.27 12.65 2.15
N ARG A 95 -8.91 11.76 3.09
CA ARG A 95 -7.99 12.05 4.20
C ARG A 95 -6.52 11.79 3.88
N ASN A 96 -6.21 10.94 2.91
CA ASN A 96 -4.83 10.58 2.61
C ASN A 96 -4.51 10.70 1.12
N ILE A 97 -3.98 11.85 0.75
CA ILE A 97 -3.48 12.15 -0.61
C ILE A 97 -2.45 11.13 -1.08
N VAL A 98 -1.60 10.64 -0.16
CA VAL A 98 -0.54 9.70 -0.50
C VAL A 98 -1.13 8.38 -0.98
N ALA A 99 -2.25 7.93 -0.40
CA ALA A 99 -2.93 6.70 -0.84
C ALA A 99 -3.52 6.83 -2.25
N TRP A 100 -4.14 7.98 -2.57
CA TRP A 100 -4.63 8.30 -3.91
C TRP A 100 -3.50 8.34 -4.92
N ASN A 101 -2.41 9.03 -4.57
CA ASN A 101 -1.20 9.11 -5.38
C ASN A 101 -0.62 7.72 -5.65
N SER A 102 -0.45 6.90 -4.63
CA SER A 102 0.04 5.52 -4.77
C SER A 102 -0.82 4.72 -5.75
N LEU A 103 -2.15 4.86 -5.70
CA LEU A 103 -3.05 4.15 -6.61
C LEU A 103 -2.96 4.69 -8.04
N ILE A 104 -2.93 6.01 -8.23
CA ILE A 104 -2.79 6.63 -9.56
C ILE A 104 -1.46 6.24 -10.21
N SER A 105 -0.34 6.39 -9.49
CA SER A 105 0.99 6.00 -9.98
C SER A 105 1.06 4.51 -10.30
N LEU A 106 0.40 3.67 -9.50
CA LEU A 106 0.33 2.25 -9.77
C LEU A 106 -0.39 1.95 -11.09
N TYR A 107 -1.57 2.53 -11.33
CA TYR A 107 -2.30 2.34 -12.58
C TYR A 107 -1.47 2.85 -13.77
N ALA A 108 -0.82 4.00 -13.63
CA ALA A 108 0.09 4.55 -14.63
C ALA A 108 1.25 3.57 -14.95
N HIS A 109 1.95 3.06 -13.94
CA HIS A 109 3.06 2.13 -14.11
C HIS A 109 2.65 0.78 -14.72
N LYS A 110 1.38 0.38 -14.56
CA LYS A 110 0.82 -0.83 -15.18
C LYS A 110 0.30 -0.60 -16.61
N GLY A 111 0.43 0.62 -17.16
CA GLY A 111 -0.06 0.98 -18.49
C GLY A 111 -1.59 1.16 -18.55
N MET A 112 -2.25 1.24 -17.39
CA MET A 112 -3.70 1.41 -17.27
C MET A 112 -4.01 2.92 -17.18
N VAL A 113 -3.71 3.62 -18.27
CA VAL A 113 -3.70 5.08 -18.35
C VAL A 113 -5.09 5.67 -18.13
N ILE A 114 -6.12 5.05 -18.73
CA ILE A 114 -7.50 5.53 -18.63
C ILE A 114 -7.97 5.46 -17.18
N GLU A 115 -7.66 4.37 -16.49
CA GLU A 115 -8.00 4.16 -15.08
C GLU A 115 -7.26 5.15 -14.17
N ALA A 116 -5.98 5.40 -14.44
CA ALA A 116 -5.20 6.41 -13.71
C ALA A 116 -5.82 7.82 -13.85
N LEU A 117 -6.21 8.20 -15.07
CA LEU A 117 -6.87 9.49 -15.34
C LEU A 117 -8.28 9.57 -14.74
N CYS A 118 -9.04 8.48 -14.74
CA CYS A 118 -10.34 8.39 -14.06
C CYS A 118 -10.18 8.60 -12.55
N LEU A 119 -9.17 7.99 -11.92
CA LEU A 119 -8.89 8.19 -10.50
C LEU A 119 -8.42 9.61 -10.19
N PHE A 120 -7.57 10.19 -11.05
CA PHE A 120 -7.17 11.60 -10.93
C PHE A 120 -8.40 12.53 -11.01
N ARG A 121 -9.31 12.28 -11.95
CA ARG A 121 -10.56 13.04 -12.08
C ARG A 121 -11.45 12.86 -10.86
N GLU A 122 -11.56 11.65 -10.32
CA GLU A 122 -12.31 11.39 -9.08
C GLU A 122 -11.72 12.17 -7.91
N MET A 123 -10.40 12.13 -7.73
CA MET A 123 -9.66 12.90 -6.71
C MET A 123 -9.99 14.40 -6.78
N VAL A 124 -9.92 15.00 -7.97
CA VAL A 124 -10.25 16.42 -8.18
C VAL A 124 -11.73 16.72 -7.90
N THR A 125 -12.64 15.84 -8.33
CA THR A 125 -14.09 16.00 -8.12
C THR A 125 -14.44 15.96 -6.62
N ARG A 126 -13.67 15.21 -5.83
CA ARG A 126 -13.78 15.13 -4.37
C ARG A 126 -13.05 16.27 -3.65
N GLN A 127 -12.56 17.27 -4.38
CA GLN A 127 -11.81 18.41 -3.85
C GLN A 127 -10.50 18.03 -3.13
N ILE A 128 -9.99 16.83 -3.38
CA ILE A 128 -8.67 16.41 -2.91
C ILE A 128 -7.65 17.08 -3.84
N ARG A 129 -6.82 17.98 -3.31
CA ARG A 129 -5.86 18.73 -4.12
C ARG A 129 -4.74 17.82 -4.64
N PRO A 130 -4.59 17.64 -5.95
CA PRO A 130 -3.42 16.96 -6.50
C PRO A 130 -2.14 17.70 -6.10
N ASP A 131 -1.09 16.96 -5.77
CA ASP A 131 0.23 17.51 -5.54
C ASP A 131 1.13 17.34 -6.78
N SER A 132 2.37 17.81 -6.69
CA SER A 132 3.35 17.70 -7.79
C SER A 132 3.61 16.24 -8.19
N PHE A 133 3.48 15.30 -7.25
CA PHE A 133 3.65 13.87 -7.49
C PHE A 133 2.45 13.28 -8.23
N THR A 134 1.22 13.68 -7.90
CA THR A 134 0.01 13.29 -8.64
C THR A 134 0.11 13.72 -10.11
N LEU A 135 0.55 14.97 -10.34
CA LEU A 135 0.67 15.55 -11.69
C LEU A 135 1.74 14.84 -12.51
N ALA A 136 2.92 14.59 -11.93
CA ALA A 136 3.99 13.86 -12.60
C ALA A 136 3.54 12.43 -13.00
N SER A 137 2.86 11.72 -12.10
CA SER A 137 2.37 10.36 -12.33
C SER A 137 1.30 10.30 -13.42
N SER A 138 0.43 11.31 -13.49
CA SER A 138 -0.63 11.40 -14.51
C SER A 138 -0.05 11.73 -15.88
N ILE A 139 0.96 12.62 -15.94
CA ILE A 139 1.65 12.98 -17.19
C ILE A 139 2.47 11.81 -17.72
N SER A 140 3.14 11.03 -16.84
CA SER A 140 3.94 9.87 -17.30
C SER A 140 3.09 8.70 -17.79
N ALA A 141 1.78 8.72 -17.54
CA ALA A 141 0.87 7.73 -18.06
C ALA A 141 0.51 8.01 -19.53
N CYS A 142 0.64 9.27 -19.99
CA CYS A 142 0.42 9.68 -21.37
C CYS A 142 1.69 9.51 -22.22
#